data_AF-A0AB32VW91-F1
#
_entry.id   AF-A0AB32VW91-F1
#
_cell.length_a   1.000
_cell.length_b   1.000
_cell.length_c   1.000
_cell.angle_alpha   90.00
_cell.angle_beta   90.00
_cell.angle_gamma   90.00
#
_symmetry.space_group_name_H-M   'P 1'
#
loop_
_entity.id
_entity.type
_entity.pdbx_description
1 polymer ?
#
loop_
_entity_poly.entity_id
_entity_poly.type
_entity_poly.pdbx_seq_one_letter_code
_entity_poly.pdbx_strand_id
1 'polypeptide(L)'
;MKVQMLQLLLLFAVIDFDNTDVAWKKYDSITAREPFKQFGCSERLYQGVFGPLLRVGLFAPEELCSAAASQGVLYYLILAHQKHFDVVFCRGTAREKIFEPWVESPKAKGCEMLEDKKVTDIIFNDETGCITEVVCGKETDSADTVILAVGIATLQEIIKKS
;
A
#
# COMPACT_ATOMS: atom_id res chain seq x y z
N MET A 1 -17.84 -28.81 12.84
CA MET A 1 -18.05 -27.60 13.68
C MET A 1 -16.91 -26.58 13.68
N LYS A 2 -15.71 -26.84 13.11
CA LYS A 2 -14.62 -25.83 13.01
C LYS A 2 -14.65 -24.97 11.74
N VAL A 3 -15.16 -25.50 10.62
CA VAL A 3 -15.22 -24.80 9.32
C VAL A 3 -16.28 -23.68 9.31
N GLN A 4 -17.37 -23.85 10.06
CA GLN A 4 -18.51 -22.93 10.07
C GLN A 4 -18.25 -21.61 10.82
N MET A 5 -17.27 -21.61 11.73
CA MET A 5 -16.89 -20.42 12.51
C MET A 5 -15.97 -19.46 11.70
N LEU A 6 -15.10 -20.01 10.85
CA LEU A 6 -14.24 -19.22 9.97
C LEU A 6 -15.07 -18.43 8.94
N GLN A 7 -16.08 -19.07 8.36
CA GLN A 7 -17.02 -18.44 7.43
C GLN A 7 -17.80 -17.28 8.07
N LEU A 8 -18.17 -17.40 9.36
CA LEU A 8 -18.91 -16.36 10.07
C LEU A 8 -18.05 -15.11 10.35
N LEU A 9 -16.79 -15.31 10.75
CA LEU A 9 -15.83 -14.22 11.01
C LEU A 9 -15.49 -13.43 9.74
N LEU A 10 -15.34 -14.13 8.62
CA LEU A 10 -15.04 -13.55 7.31
C LEU A 10 -16.23 -12.78 6.72
N LEU A 11 -17.43 -13.32 6.92
CA LEU A 11 -18.66 -12.67 6.47
C LEU A 11 -18.92 -11.36 7.24
N PHE A 12 -18.67 -11.34 8.56
CA PHE A 12 -18.79 -10.12 9.36
C PHE A 12 -17.75 -9.05 8.99
N ALA A 13 -16.49 -9.45 8.80
CA ALA A 13 -15.42 -8.53 8.42
C ALA A 13 -15.63 -7.88 7.05
N VAL A 14 -16.29 -8.57 6.12
CA VAL A 14 -16.51 -8.08 4.75
C VAL A 14 -17.86 -7.40 4.57
N ILE A 15 -18.88 -7.80 5.33
CA ILE A 15 -20.17 -7.09 5.33
C ILE A 15 -20.04 -5.73 6.02
N ASP A 16 -19.28 -5.64 7.12
CA ASP A 16 -19.19 -4.39 7.90
C ASP A 16 -18.09 -3.43 7.41
N PHE A 17 -17.15 -3.91 6.58
CA PHE A 17 -16.12 -3.09 5.93
C PHE A 17 -16.41 -2.95 4.43
N ASP A 18 -17.31 -2.02 4.10
CA ASP A 18 -17.78 -1.73 2.74
C ASP A 18 -16.88 -0.72 1.99
N ASN A 19 -15.66 -0.47 2.48
CA ASN A 19 -14.72 0.55 1.99
C ASN A 19 -15.24 2.00 2.04
N THR A 20 -16.32 2.31 2.75
CA THR A 20 -16.75 3.70 2.96
C THR A 20 -15.88 4.43 3.97
N ASP A 21 -15.85 5.77 3.90
CA ASP A 21 -15.15 6.63 4.88
C ASP A 21 -15.62 6.36 6.33
N VAL A 22 -16.89 6.00 6.51
CA VAL A 22 -17.45 5.64 7.82
C VAL A 22 -16.84 4.35 8.34
N ALA A 23 -16.76 3.31 7.51
CA ALA A 23 -16.12 2.05 7.87
C ALA A 23 -14.63 2.23 8.16
N TRP A 24 -13.93 3.02 7.34
CA TRP A 24 -12.52 3.38 7.59
C TRP A 24 -12.34 4.08 8.93
N LYS A 25 -13.08 5.15 9.24
CA LYS A 25 -12.96 5.85 10.54
C LYS A 25 -13.21 4.93 11.74
N LYS A 26 -14.19 4.03 11.62
CA LYS A 26 -14.52 3.05 12.67
C LYS A 26 -13.39 2.05 12.89
N TYR A 27 -12.87 1.45 11.82
CA TYR A 27 -11.93 0.33 11.92
C TYR A 27 -10.46 0.75 11.92
N ASP A 28 -10.13 1.93 11.43
CA ASP A 28 -8.75 2.41 11.41
C ASP A 28 -8.30 2.87 12.81
N SER A 29 -9.25 3.27 13.66
CA SER A 29 -8.98 3.72 15.04
C SER A 29 -8.74 2.58 16.05
N ILE A 30 -8.96 1.34 15.65
CA ILE A 30 -8.76 0.16 16.51
C ILE A 30 -7.71 -0.78 15.93
N THR A 31 -7.07 -1.55 16.80
CA THR A 31 -6.04 -2.52 16.38
C THR A 31 -6.65 -3.72 15.66
N ALA A 32 -5.85 -4.37 14.82
CA ALA A 32 -6.22 -5.57 14.07
C ALA A 32 -6.82 -6.67 14.94
N ARG A 33 -6.36 -6.80 16.20
CA ARG A 33 -6.79 -7.84 17.13
C ARG A 33 -8.20 -7.63 17.69
N GLU A 34 -8.65 -6.39 17.76
CA GLU A 34 -9.88 -6.03 18.46
C GLU A 34 -11.14 -6.66 17.83
N PRO A 35 -11.36 -6.62 16.50
CA PRO A 35 -12.48 -7.34 15.89
C PRO A 35 -12.45 -8.86 16.16
N PHE A 36 -11.27 -9.49 16.11
CA PHE A 36 -11.18 -10.93 16.37
C PHE A 36 -11.61 -11.30 17.79
N LYS A 37 -11.27 -10.48 18.79
CA LYS A 37 -11.76 -10.67 20.16
C LYS A 37 -13.28 -10.51 20.23
N GLN A 38 -13.82 -9.45 19.63
CA GLN A 38 -15.25 -9.14 19.65
C GLN A 38 -16.10 -10.25 19.02
N PHE A 39 -15.59 -10.89 17.97
CA PHE A 39 -16.29 -11.99 17.31
C PHE A 39 -15.93 -13.38 17.86
N GLY A 40 -15.24 -13.46 19.00
CA GLY A 40 -15.00 -14.74 19.70
C GLY A 40 -13.92 -15.63 19.07
N CYS A 41 -12.99 -15.06 18.30
CA CYS A 41 -11.83 -15.79 17.80
C CYS A 41 -10.95 -16.23 18.97
N SER A 42 -10.75 -17.54 19.12
CA SER A 42 -9.86 -18.07 20.15
C SER A 42 -8.42 -17.59 19.93
N GLU A 43 -7.68 -17.35 21.02
CA GLU A 43 -6.27 -16.95 20.95
C GLU A 43 -5.43 -17.93 20.12
N ARG A 44 -5.71 -19.24 20.24
CA ARG A 44 -5.02 -20.28 19.47
C ARG A 44 -5.25 -20.15 17.96
N LEU A 45 -6.47 -19.81 17.55
CA LEU A 45 -6.80 -19.60 16.12
C LEU A 45 -6.15 -18.32 15.61
N TYR A 46 -6.18 -17.25 16.41
CA TYR A 46 -5.54 -15.99 16.06
C TYR A 46 -4.03 -16.18 15.86
N GLN A 47 -3.32 -16.68 16.87
CA GLN A 47 -1.86 -16.87 16.81
C GLN A 47 -1.42 -17.92 15.79
N GLY A 48 -2.24 -18.96 15.57
CA GLY A 48 -1.89 -20.05 14.66
C GLY A 48 -2.18 -19.78 13.19
N VAL A 49 -3.09 -18.83 12.88
CA VAL A 49 -3.57 -18.61 11.51
C VAL A 49 -3.55 -17.13 11.14
N PHE A 50 -4.28 -16.29 11.88
CA PHE A 50 -4.51 -14.90 11.49
C PHE A 50 -3.31 -13.99 11.73
N GLY A 51 -2.64 -14.10 12.88
CA GLY A 51 -1.44 -13.32 13.20
C GLY A 51 -0.35 -13.49 12.12
N PRO A 52 0.06 -14.73 11.79
CA PRO A 52 1.01 -14.97 10.71
C PRO A 52 0.54 -14.46 9.35
N LEU A 53 -0.73 -14.66 9.00
CA LEU A 53 -1.30 -14.21 7.72
C LEU A 53 -1.30 -12.68 7.60
N LEU A 54 -1.71 -11.97 8.65
CA LEU A 54 -1.70 -10.51 8.68
C LEU A 54 -0.28 -9.96 8.67
N ARG A 55 0.65 -10.61 9.39
CA ARG A 55 2.06 -10.20 9.40
C ARG A 55 2.71 -10.30 8.03
N VAL A 56 2.43 -11.38 7.29
CA VAL A 56 2.93 -11.55 5.92
C VAL A 56 2.21 -10.61 4.95
N GLY A 57 0.90 -10.40 5.11
CA GLY A 57 0.13 -9.53 4.22
C GLY A 57 0.41 -8.04 4.39
N LEU A 58 0.67 -7.59 5.63
CA LEU A 58 0.88 -6.17 5.96
C LEU A 58 2.34 -5.81 6.23
N PHE A 59 3.24 -6.80 6.26
CA PHE A 59 4.66 -6.61 6.59
C PHE A 59 4.91 -5.89 7.92
N ALA A 60 3.98 -6.02 8.87
CA ALA A 60 4.04 -5.39 10.18
C ALA A 60 3.51 -6.32 11.28
N PRO A 61 3.98 -6.18 12.53
CA PRO A 61 3.34 -6.80 13.68
C PRO A 61 1.86 -6.42 13.73
N GLU A 62 1.01 -7.39 14.00
CA GLU A 62 -0.44 -7.24 14.01
C GLU A 62 -0.93 -6.19 15.03
N GLU A 63 -0.20 -5.95 16.11
CA GLU A 63 -0.51 -4.91 17.10
C GLU A 63 -0.33 -3.48 16.56
N LEU A 64 0.49 -3.32 15.51
CA LEU A 64 0.74 -2.03 14.86
C LEU A 64 -0.21 -1.80 13.67
N CYS A 65 -0.98 -2.81 13.29
CA CYS A 65 -1.91 -2.74 12.19
C CYS A 65 -3.29 -2.30 12.67
N SER A 66 -3.95 -1.43 11.89
CA SER A 66 -5.35 -1.13 12.11
C SER A 66 -6.26 -2.29 11.70
N ALA A 67 -7.48 -2.33 12.24
CA ALA A 67 -8.46 -3.32 11.81
C ALA A 67 -8.86 -3.12 10.35
N ALA A 68 -8.92 -1.87 9.86
CA ALA A 68 -9.24 -1.57 8.45
C ALA A 68 -8.22 -2.21 7.50
N ALA A 69 -6.92 -2.01 7.75
CA ALA A 69 -5.85 -2.62 6.95
C ALA A 69 -5.93 -4.17 6.96
N SER A 70 -6.23 -4.73 8.13
CA SER A 70 -6.35 -6.19 8.30
C SER A 70 -7.56 -6.76 7.56
N GLN A 71 -8.70 -6.06 7.61
CA GLN A 71 -9.91 -6.44 6.86
C GLN A 71 -9.68 -6.39 5.35
N GLY A 72 -8.94 -5.40 4.85
CA GLY A 72 -8.56 -5.33 3.43
C GLY A 72 -7.74 -6.55 2.98
N VAL A 73 -6.75 -6.97 3.78
CA VAL A 73 -5.94 -8.18 3.49
C VAL A 73 -6.78 -9.45 3.53
N LEU A 74 -7.65 -9.59 4.54
CA LEU A 74 -8.51 -10.77 4.66
C LEU A 74 -9.53 -10.84 3.52
N TYR A 75 -10.12 -9.71 3.13
CA TYR A 75 -11.01 -9.62 1.97
C TYR A 75 -10.30 -10.11 0.70
N TYR A 76 -9.11 -9.57 0.43
CA TYR A 76 -8.33 -9.90 -0.76
C TYR A 76 -7.96 -11.39 -0.79
N LEU A 77 -7.33 -11.89 0.28
CA LEU A 77 -6.78 -13.25 0.33
C LEU A 77 -7.85 -14.34 0.44
N ILE A 78 -8.95 -14.07 1.14
CA ILE A 78 -9.89 -15.11 1.54
C ILE A 78 -11.20 -15.06 0.74
N LEU A 79 -11.63 -13.90 0.22
CA LEU A 79 -12.90 -13.78 -0.52
C LEU A 79 -12.72 -13.40 -1.99
N ALA A 80 -12.08 -12.26 -2.27
CA ALA A 80 -12.10 -11.68 -3.62
C ALA A 80 -11.23 -12.46 -4.62
N HIS A 81 -10.09 -12.97 -4.18
CA HIS A 81 -9.08 -13.55 -5.07
C HIS A 81 -8.64 -14.96 -4.66
N GLN A 82 -9.59 -15.80 -4.22
CA GLN A 82 -9.30 -17.20 -3.81
C GLN A 82 -8.51 -18.00 -4.86
N LYS A 83 -8.72 -17.73 -6.16
CA LYS A 83 -8.02 -18.39 -7.27
C LYS A 83 -6.60 -17.85 -7.53
N HIS A 84 -6.23 -16.73 -6.90
CA HIS A 84 -4.93 -16.08 -7.06
C HIS A 84 -4.08 -16.21 -5.79
N PHE A 85 -4.39 -17.17 -4.93
CA PHE A 85 -3.60 -17.43 -3.73
C PHE A 85 -2.22 -18.01 -4.05
N ASP A 86 -2.02 -18.55 -5.25
CA ASP A 86 -0.74 -19.11 -5.68
C ASP A 86 0.29 -17.99 -5.88
N VAL A 87 1.19 -17.85 -4.91
CA VAL A 87 2.35 -16.98 -5.02
C VAL A 87 3.31 -17.58 -6.05
N VAL A 88 3.52 -16.86 -7.15
CA VAL A 88 4.50 -17.23 -8.16
C VAL A 88 5.76 -16.40 -7.96
N PHE A 89 6.88 -17.08 -7.81
CA PHE A 89 8.18 -16.41 -7.74
C PHE A 89 8.72 -16.17 -9.15
N CYS A 90 9.26 -14.97 -9.34
CA CYS A 90 9.90 -14.59 -10.58
C CYS A 90 11.09 -15.52 -10.88
N ARG A 91 11.19 -16.02 -12.12
CA ARG A 91 12.35 -16.79 -12.60
C ARG A 91 13.40 -15.83 -13.16
N GLY A 92 14.18 -15.24 -12.27
CA GLY A 92 15.16 -14.19 -12.59
C GLY A 92 15.07 -13.03 -11.59
N THR A 93 15.76 -11.94 -11.85
CA THR A 93 15.68 -10.75 -10.99
C THR A 93 14.41 -9.95 -11.29
N ALA A 94 13.88 -9.24 -10.28
CA ALA A 94 12.75 -8.32 -10.49
C ALA A 94 13.12 -7.18 -11.47
N ARG A 95 14.40 -6.77 -11.49
CA ARG A 95 14.91 -5.79 -12.45
C ARG A 95 14.68 -6.27 -13.88
N GLU A 96 15.22 -7.43 -14.22
CA GLU A 96 15.16 -7.98 -15.59
C GLU A 96 13.74 -8.33 -16.04
N LYS A 97 12.92 -8.86 -15.13
CA LYS A 97 11.63 -9.43 -15.51
C LYS A 97 10.45 -8.47 -15.37
N ILE A 98 10.58 -7.41 -14.58
CA ILE A 98 9.49 -6.48 -14.30
C ILE A 98 9.89 -5.05 -14.69
N PHE A 99 10.99 -4.55 -14.10
CA PHE A 99 11.32 -3.13 -14.24
C PHE A 99 11.89 -2.75 -15.61
N GLU A 100 12.82 -3.54 -16.16
CA GLU A 100 13.39 -3.28 -17.49
C GLU A 100 12.31 -3.25 -18.59
N PRO A 101 11.41 -4.26 -18.73
CA PRO A 101 10.32 -4.20 -19.71
C PRO A 101 9.37 -3.03 -19.46
N TRP A 102 9.13 -2.68 -18.20
CA TRP A 102 8.28 -1.56 -17.83
C TRP A 102 8.91 -0.21 -18.17
N VAL A 103 10.24 -0.07 -18.13
CA VAL A 103 10.97 1.15 -18.53
C VAL A 103 11.09 1.26 -20.06
N GLU A 104 11.31 0.15 -20.76
CA GLU A 104 11.42 0.12 -22.21
C GLU A 104 10.12 0.55 -22.91
N SER A 105 8.96 0.19 -22.36
CA SER A 105 7.65 0.50 -22.95
C SER A 105 7.35 2.01 -23.06
N PRO A 106 7.54 2.84 -22.01
CA PRO A 106 7.49 4.29 -22.11
C PRO A 106 8.62 4.88 -22.97
N LYS A 107 9.86 4.36 -22.88
CA LYS A 107 10.98 4.82 -23.74
C LYS A 107 10.62 4.69 -25.23
N ALA A 108 10.02 3.56 -25.62
CA ALA A 108 9.56 3.33 -27.00
C ALA A 108 8.46 4.31 -27.45
N LYS A 109 7.78 4.97 -26.51
CA LYS A 109 6.77 6.02 -26.75
C LYS A 109 7.33 7.44 -26.67
N GLY A 110 8.65 7.58 -26.53
CA GLY A 110 9.34 8.87 -26.47
C GLY A 110 9.51 9.44 -25.06
N CYS A 111 9.24 8.66 -24.00
CA CYS A 111 9.55 9.11 -22.65
C CYS A 111 11.06 9.08 -22.40
N GLU A 112 11.61 10.20 -21.95
CA GLU A 112 12.99 10.29 -21.48
C GLU A 112 13.09 9.75 -20.05
N MET A 113 14.10 8.92 -19.79
CA MET A 113 14.36 8.36 -18.47
C MET A 113 15.72 8.86 -18.00
N LEU A 114 15.70 9.67 -16.96
CA LEU A 114 16.90 10.26 -16.38
C LEU A 114 17.30 9.44 -15.15
N GLU A 115 18.45 8.78 -15.24
CA GLU A 115 19.06 8.05 -14.12
C GLU A 115 19.95 8.98 -13.31
N ASP A 116 20.25 8.60 -12.07
CA ASP A 116 21.09 9.37 -11.12
C ASP A 116 20.64 10.82 -10.83
N LYS A 117 19.42 11.20 -11.24
CA LYS A 117 18.79 12.48 -10.92
C LYS A 117 17.84 12.35 -9.72
N LYS A 118 18.36 12.62 -8.51
CA LYS A 118 17.53 12.71 -7.32
C LYS A 118 16.88 14.10 -7.21
N VAL A 119 15.55 14.14 -7.18
CA VAL A 119 14.79 15.35 -6.84
C VAL A 119 15.11 15.75 -5.40
N THR A 120 15.56 16.98 -5.22
CA THR A 120 15.93 17.56 -3.93
C THR A 120 14.97 18.64 -3.46
N ASP A 121 14.28 19.30 -4.39
CA ASP A 121 13.35 20.39 -4.11
C ASP A 121 12.34 20.58 -5.24
N ILE A 122 11.33 21.41 -5.01
CA ILE A 122 10.34 21.88 -5.98
C ILE A 122 10.16 23.39 -5.83
N ILE A 123 9.81 24.09 -6.89
CA ILE A 123 9.57 25.54 -6.87
C ILE A 123 8.10 25.80 -7.15
N PHE A 124 7.50 26.65 -6.31
CA PHE A 124 6.12 27.07 -6.42
C PHE A 124 6.01 28.47 -7.03
N ASN A 125 4.95 28.69 -7.78
CA ASN A 125 4.51 30.02 -8.15
C ASN A 125 3.67 30.61 -7.00
N ASP A 126 4.15 31.72 -6.43
CA ASP A 126 3.54 32.35 -5.24
C ASP A 126 2.09 32.81 -5.46
N GLU A 127 1.70 33.16 -6.70
CA GLU A 127 0.37 33.68 -7.01
C GLU A 127 -0.67 32.55 -7.17
N THR A 128 -0.25 31.41 -7.73
CA THR A 128 -1.14 30.29 -8.06
C THR A 128 -1.04 29.12 -7.09
N GLY A 129 0.06 29.02 -6.34
CA GLY A 129 0.41 27.87 -5.52
C GLY A 129 0.77 26.61 -6.32
N CYS A 130 0.89 26.71 -7.64
CA CYS A 130 1.24 25.58 -8.50
C CYS A 130 2.76 25.35 -8.54
N ILE A 131 3.18 24.09 -8.68
CA ILE A 131 4.58 23.74 -8.93
C ILE A 131 4.92 24.16 -10.37
N THR A 132 6.01 24.90 -10.55
CA THR A 132 6.52 25.31 -11.87
C THR A 132 7.75 24.54 -12.28
N GLU A 133 8.60 24.18 -11.32
CA GLU A 133 9.90 23.59 -11.59
C GLU A 133 10.27 22.52 -10.55
N VAL A 134 11.06 21.54 -10.98
CA VAL A 134 11.62 20.47 -10.14
C VAL A 134 13.13 20.63 -10.07
N VAL A 135 13.68 20.59 -8.85
CA VAL A 135 15.12 20.78 -8.62
C VAL A 135 15.78 19.42 -8.38
N CYS A 136 16.76 19.12 -9.22
CA CYS A 136 17.63 17.93 -9.14
C CYS A 136 19.05 18.36 -8.77
N GLY A 137 19.29 18.62 -7.49
CA GLY A 137 20.59 19.08 -6.98
C GLY A 137 20.91 20.51 -7.41
N LYS A 138 21.65 20.68 -8.52
CA LYS A 138 21.97 22.00 -9.10
C LYS A 138 21.23 22.29 -10.40
N GLU A 139 20.56 21.29 -10.95
CA GLU A 139 19.80 21.40 -12.18
C GLU A 139 18.33 21.64 -11.84
N THR A 140 17.64 22.37 -12.72
CA THR A 140 16.22 22.67 -12.57
C THR A 140 15.51 22.41 -13.88
N ASP A 141 14.40 21.67 -13.82
CA ASP A 141 13.62 21.26 -14.98
C ASP A 141 12.19 21.82 -14.84
N SER A 142 11.73 22.58 -15.83
CA SER A 142 10.35 23.10 -15.88
C SER A 142 9.38 22.02 -16.31
N ALA A 143 8.21 21.94 -15.68
CA ALA A 143 7.19 20.98 -16.05
C ALA A 143 5.77 21.55 -15.87
N ASP A 144 4.87 21.22 -16.80
CA ASP A 144 3.45 21.58 -16.69
C ASP A 144 2.73 20.77 -15.61
N THR A 145 3.24 19.58 -15.29
CA THR A 145 2.66 18.67 -14.29
C THR A 145 3.75 17.81 -13.66
N VAL A 146 3.68 17.66 -12.34
CA VAL A 146 4.62 16.87 -11.56
C VAL A 146 3.89 15.74 -10.83
N ILE A 147 4.37 14.50 -11.01
CA ILE A 147 3.87 13.32 -10.29
C ILE A 147 4.99 12.81 -9.39
N LEU A 148 4.79 12.91 -8.08
CA LEU A 148 5.77 12.45 -7.08
C LEU A 148 5.50 11.00 -6.69
N ALA A 149 6.19 10.07 -7.36
CA ALA A 149 6.15 8.63 -7.07
C ALA A 149 7.23 8.20 -6.06
N VAL A 150 7.35 8.95 -4.95
CA VAL A 150 8.36 8.72 -3.90
C VAL A 150 7.71 8.34 -2.57
N GLY A 151 8.47 7.73 -1.66
CA GLY A 151 7.98 7.42 -0.31
C GLY A 151 7.67 8.67 0.50
N ILE A 152 6.75 8.57 1.47
CA ILE A 152 6.28 9.70 2.28
C ILE A 152 7.41 10.45 3.00
N ALA A 153 8.44 9.76 3.47
CA ALA A 153 9.59 10.39 4.12
C ALA A 153 10.35 11.30 3.16
N THR A 154 10.62 10.82 1.93
CA THR A 154 11.28 11.62 0.88
C THR A 154 10.40 12.79 0.45
N LEU A 155 9.09 12.58 0.31
CA LEU A 155 8.16 13.67 0.01
C LEU A 155 8.20 14.77 1.09
N GLN A 156 8.19 14.38 2.36
CA GLN A 156 8.30 15.33 3.48
C GLN A 156 9.65 16.05 3.48
N GLU A 157 10.74 15.39 3.12
CA GLU A 157 12.07 16.02 3.00
C GLU A 157 12.11 17.07 1.88
N ILE A 158 11.46 16.79 0.74
CA ILE A 158 11.35 17.73 -0.39
C ILE A 158 10.52 18.94 0.04
N ILE A 159 9.31 18.71 0.58
CA ILE A 159 8.40 19.80 0.97
C ILE A 159 8.97 20.68 2.08
N LYS A 160 9.72 20.13 3.04
CA LYS A 160 10.31 20.94 4.14
C LYS A 160 11.38 21.93 3.68
N LYS A 161 11.96 21.73 2.50
CA LYS A 161 13.00 22.61 1.95
C LYS A 161 12.45 23.68 1.01
N SER A 162 11.24 23.44 0.50
CA SER A 162 10.49 24.27 -0.42
C SER A 162 9.78 25.43 0.30
#